data_AF-A0A7J3IEW3-F1
#
_entry.id   AF-A0A7J3IEW3-F1
#
_cell.length_a   1.000
_cell.length_b   1.000
_cell.length_c   1.000
_cell.angle_alpha   90.00
_cell.angle_beta   90.00
_cell.angle_gamma   90.00
#
_symmetry.space_group_name_H-M   'P 1'
#
loop_
_entity.id
_entity.type
_entity.pdbx_description
1 polymer ?
#
loop_
_entity_poly.entity_id
_entity_poly.type
_entity_poly.pdbx_seq_one_letter_code
_entity_poly.pdbx_strand_id
1 'polypeptide(L)'
;MKVFRRLFGFEPGFSPEFVRNIANFYIEPEEDIKGEVVKAIERHGPGCLLFVPQVKGLDYAREIATALKEAGINAFVYERMNPKILDRFVSGEYAVLAGVASNRSPLARGLDLPETIRYVVFAGVPRREIRVRIDECSPQKILTLLKALSPFFEEKFSREAAPIISALSKIVPVTKDVVDKIREADEKNLVLEGFPGYVQRIVKEARNLLAKMMEDADLKRVIERLDVDVKIEDGEYVLLIPDVAGYVQASGRSSRFYAMGISRGVSIVIVDDKKAFHGLSKRIQLATDEEFEKYELERALEEFRQVDSDRDAIRRIREGKFTIDAVDIIRSALIVVESPTKARTIAYFFGKPAKRILDGTTVYEVASGQLILNVVASGGHIFDLTTEGGFHGVLKDGEHYVPIYTDIRRCNNCGEQFTDHEECPVCKSRDVRSKRDIVNLLRRLAIEVNKVLIATDPDAEGEKIGYDIYVVVKPYCGNIERLEFHEVTRKALRKAISEPRTIKLPYVQAQIVRRIEDRWVGFELSRKLWDRFKITTLSAGRVQTPVLGWVIKRSEELKNKIPVVDIELENGLSVRLINPPNVEEMKKKFKDGELTAKIEKLSFREDKFYPQPPYTTDSMLR
;
A
#
# COMPACT_ATOMS: atom_id res chain seq x y z
N MET A 1 24.70 -11.07 5.01
CA MET A 1 23.93 -9.81 5.06
C MET A 1 24.12 -9.01 6.35
N LYS A 2 23.85 -9.55 7.56
CA LYS A 2 24.00 -8.79 8.82
C LYS A 2 25.42 -8.22 9.07
N VAL A 3 26.46 -8.97 8.68
CA VAL A 3 27.86 -8.54 8.78
C VAL A 3 28.12 -7.30 7.92
N PHE A 4 27.70 -7.32 6.66
CA PHE A 4 27.84 -6.16 5.76
C PHE A 4 27.07 -4.94 6.24
N ARG A 5 25.84 -5.14 6.73
CA ARG A 5 25.05 -4.04 7.30
C ARG A 5 25.71 -3.42 8.53
N ARG A 6 26.33 -4.23 9.40
CA ARG A 6 26.97 -3.75 10.62
C ARG A 6 28.35 -3.13 10.38
N LEU A 7 29.15 -3.69 9.47
CA LEU A 7 30.53 -3.26 9.25
C LEU A 7 30.66 -2.19 8.15
N PHE A 8 29.80 -2.21 7.13
CA PHE A 8 29.92 -1.37 5.95
C PHE A 8 28.68 -0.51 5.67
N GLY A 9 27.60 -0.63 6.46
CA GLY A 9 26.42 0.23 6.35
C GLY A 9 25.50 -0.03 5.15
N PHE A 10 25.71 -1.11 4.39
CA PHE A 10 24.88 -1.48 3.23
C PHE A 10 24.44 -2.95 3.27
N GLU A 11 23.42 -3.29 2.49
CA GLU A 11 22.88 -4.64 2.38
C GLU A 11 23.14 -5.25 0.99
N PRO A 12 24.05 -6.23 0.87
CA PRO A 12 24.32 -6.91 -0.40
C PRO A 12 23.18 -7.86 -0.78
N GLY A 13 22.95 -8.01 -2.09
CA GLY A 13 21.93 -8.91 -2.64
C GLY A 13 20.59 -8.24 -2.97
N PHE A 14 20.51 -6.91 -2.90
CA PHE A 14 19.43 -6.16 -3.54
C PHE A 14 19.69 -6.10 -5.04
N SER A 15 19.02 -6.97 -5.80
CA SER A 15 18.71 -6.64 -7.19
C SER A 15 17.44 -5.82 -7.11
N PRO A 16 17.44 -4.52 -7.46
CA PRO A 16 16.18 -3.86 -7.71
C PRO A 16 15.41 -4.75 -8.70
N GLU A 17 14.14 -5.05 -8.41
CA GLU A 17 13.25 -5.56 -9.44
C GLU A 17 13.20 -4.44 -10.48
N PHE A 18 13.97 -4.62 -11.56
CA PHE A 18 14.09 -3.62 -12.59
C PHE A 18 12.70 -3.33 -13.12
N VAL A 19 12.48 -2.06 -13.37
CA VAL A 19 11.25 -1.55 -13.93
C VAL A 19 11.04 -2.24 -15.27
N ARG A 20 9.84 -2.78 -15.43
CA ARG A 20 9.43 -3.47 -16.64
C ARG A 20 8.83 -2.44 -17.59
N ASN A 21 9.20 -2.53 -18.85
CA ASN A 21 8.61 -1.72 -19.91
C ASN A 21 7.84 -2.67 -20.85
N ILE A 22 6.66 -3.11 -20.42
CA ILE A 22 5.89 -4.16 -21.11
C ILE A 22 4.51 -3.65 -21.48
N ALA A 23 4.16 -3.82 -22.75
CA ALA A 23 2.79 -3.67 -23.22
C ALA A 23 2.04 -4.98 -22.94
N ASN A 24 1.00 -4.93 -22.10
CA ASN A 24 0.20 -6.09 -21.74
C ASN A 24 -1.11 -6.07 -22.52
N PHE A 25 -1.31 -7.07 -23.38
CA PHE A 25 -2.52 -7.28 -24.14
C PHE A 25 -3.29 -8.50 -23.63
N TYR A 26 -4.61 -8.51 -23.86
CA TYR A 26 -5.44 -9.70 -23.67
C TYR A 26 -6.30 -9.98 -24.89
N ILE A 27 -6.51 -11.27 -25.18
CA ILE A 27 -7.40 -11.76 -26.24
C ILE A 27 -8.50 -12.58 -25.56
N GLU A 28 -9.76 -12.23 -25.82
CA GLU A 28 -10.88 -13.13 -25.53
C GLU A 28 -11.04 -14.04 -26.76
N PRO A 29 -10.82 -15.36 -26.64
CA PRO A 29 -10.83 -16.25 -27.80
C PRO A 29 -12.25 -16.40 -28.38
N GLU A 30 -12.37 -16.32 -29.70
CA GLU A 30 -13.65 -16.54 -30.43
C GLU A 30 -13.87 -18.02 -30.78
N GLU A 31 -12.80 -18.76 -31.07
CA GLU A 31 -12.84 -20.19 -31.43
C GLU A 31 -12.28 -21.06 -30.29
N ASP A 32 -10.96 -21.25 -30.28
CA ASP A 32 -10.25 -22.03 -29.29
C ASP A 32 -8.91 -21.37 -28.92
N ILE A 33 -8.41 -21.69 -27.73
CA ILE A 33 -7.18 -21.08 -27.20
C ILE A 33 -5.97 -21.44 -28.08
N LYS A 34 -5.92 -22.65 -28.66
CA LYS A 34 -4.75 -23.10 -29.41
C LYS A 34 -4.67 -22.33 -30.74
N GLY A 35 -5.79 -22.20 -31.46
CA GLY A 35 -5.88 -21.39 -32.68
C GLY A 35 -5.46 -19.95 -32.44
N GLU A 36 -5.93 -19.31 -31.37
CA GLU A 36 -5.54 -17.93 -31.05
C GLU A 36 -4.05 -17.78 -30.71
N VAL A 37 -3.45 -18.77 -30.02
CA VAL A 37 -2.00 -18.78 -29.78
C VAL A 37 -1.22 -18.89 -31.09
N VAL A 38 -1.63 -19.79 -31.99
CA VAL A 38 -0.99 -19.95 -33.31
C VAL A 38 -1.09 -18.63 -34.09
N LYS A 39 -2.28 -18.06 -34.24
CA LYS A 39 -2.51 -16.77 -34.94
C LYS A 39 -1.65 -15.65 -34.34
N ALA A 40 -1.56 -15.55 -33.01
CA ALA A 40 -0.77 -14.52 -32.35
C ALA A 40 0.74 -14.68 -32.63
N ILE A 41 1.25 -15.92 -32.68
CA ILE A 41 2.66 -16.18 -32.95
C ILE A 41 2.99 -16.03 -34.44
N GLU A 42 2.12 -16.47 -35.35
CA GLU A 42 2.27 -16.26 -36.79
C GLU A 42 2.37 -14.78 -37.16
N ARG A 43 1.55 -13.92 -36.53
CA ARG A 43 1.53 -12.47 -36.81
C ARG A 43 2.79 -11.74 -36.36
N HIS A 44 3.42 -12.19 -35.27
CA HIS A 44 4.52 -11.46 -34.63
C HIS A 44 5.89 -12.11 -34.84
N GLY A 45 5.95 -13.38 -35.26
CA GLY A 45 7.19 -14.08 -35.63
C GLY A 45 7.95 -14.69 -34.45
N PRO A 46 9.24 -15.03 -34.61
CA PRO A 46 10.01 -15.77 -33.60
C PRO A 46 10.38 -14.93 -32.38
N GLY A 47 10.95 -15.58 -31.36
CA GLY A 47 11.39 -14.92 -30.12
C GLY A 47 10.32 -14.92 -29.02
N CYS A 48 9.42 -15.91 -29.06
CA CYS A 48 8.30 -16.04 -28.14
C CYS A 48 8.62 -16.99 -26.98
N LEU A 49 8.29 -16.58 -25.75
CA LEU A 49 8.13 -17.50 -24.64
C LEU A 49 6.64 -17.80 -24.43
N LEU A 50 6.27 -19.06 -24.57
CA LEU A 50 4.90 -19.53 -24.37
C LEU A 50 4.77 -20.10 -22.95
N PHE A 51 3.79 -19.61 -22.19
CA PHE A 51 3.47 -20.13 -20.86
C PHE A 51 2.04 -20.64 -20.77
N VAL A 52 1.86 -21.78 -20.11
CA VAL A 52 0.54 -22.33 -19.79
C VAL A 52 0.24 -22.22 -18.29
N PRO A 53 -1.03 -22.09 -17.87
CA PRO A 53 -1.41 -22.10 -16.45
C PRO A 53 -0.98 -23.38 -15.73
N GLN A 54 -0.64 -23.28 -14.44
CA GLN A 54 -0.23 -24.45 -13.62
C GLN A 54 -1.31 -25.54 -13.58
N VAL A 55 -2.57 -25.14 -13.62
CA VAL A 55 -3.73 -26.07 -13.61
C VAL A 55 -3.76 -26.96 -14.85
N LYS A 56 -3.31 -26.46 -16.01
CA LYS A 56 -3.29 -27.22 -17.28
C LYS A 56 -2.04 -28.08 -17.44
N GLY A 57 -0.99 -27.78 -16.69
CA GLY A 57 0.22 -28.62 -16.62
C GLY A 57 1.03 -28.64 -17.92
N LEU A 58 2.01 -29.54 -17.97
CA LEU A 58 2.99 -29.60 -19.05
C LEU A 58 2.45 -30.33 -20.31
N ASP A 59 1.48 -31.22 -20.14
CA ASP A 59 0.84 -31.91 -21.26
C ASP A 59 0.09 -30.94 -22.17
N TYR A 60 -0.59 -29.95 -21.60
CA TYR A 60 -1.22 -28.89 -22.38
C TYR A 60 -0.21 -28.02 -23.13
N ALA A 61 0.99 -27.79 -22.57
CA ALA A 61 2.07 -27.11 -23.29
C ALA A 61 2.57 -27.94 -24.48
N ARG A 62 2.61 -29.27 -24.36
CA ARG A 62 2.94 -30.19 -25.47
C ARG A 62 1.88 -30.13 -26.56
N GLU A 63 0.59 -30.13 -26.19
CA GLU A 63 -0.50 -30.00 -27.14
C GLU A 63 -0.40 -28.71 -27.98
N ILE A 64 -0.13 -27.58 -27.34
CA ILE A 64 0.03 -26.31 -28.05
C ILE A 64 1.31 -26.33 -28.91
N ALA A 65 2.41 -26.90 -28.42
CA ALA A 65 3.62 -27.03 -29.22
C ALA A 65 3.42 -27.90 -30.47
N THR A 66 2.60 -28.96 -30.37
CA THR A 66 2.21 -29.77 -31.53
C THR A 66 1.39 -28.94 -32.54
N ALA A 67 0.40 -28.19 -32.08
CA ALA A 67 -0.40 -27.31 -32.94
C ALA A 67 0.45 -26.24 -33.65
N LEU A 68 1.42 -25.65 -32.94
CA LEU A 68 2.39 -24.72 -33.54
C LEU A 68 3.23 -25.41 -34.61
N LYS A 69 3.69 -26.64 -34.36
CA LYS A 69 4.48 -27.41 -35.32
C LYS A 69 3.68 -27.79 -36.57
N GLU A 70 2.39 -28.11 -36.42
CA GLU A 70 1.47 -28.36 -37.53
C GLU A 70 1.25 -27.10 -38.39
N ALA A 71 1.28 -25.91 -37.78
CA ALA A 71 1.30 -24.62 -38.47
C ALA A 71 2.67 -24.21 -39.02
N GLY A 72 3.68 -25.08 -38.96
CA GLY A 72 5.04 -24.82 -39.46
C GLY A 72 5.93 -23.98 -38.53
N ILE A 73 5.52 -23.74 -37.28
CA ILE A 73 6.28 -23.01 -36.26
C ILE A 73 7.00 -24.00 -35.34
N ASN A 74 8.33 -24.01 -35.39
CA ASN A 74 9.13 -24.87 -34.52
C ASN A 74 9.04 -24.40 -33.05
N ALA A 75 8.36 -25.18 -32.21
CA ALA A 75 8.26 -24.96 -30.78
C ALA A 75 8.96 -26.07 -29.99
N PHE A 76 9.58 -25.72 -28.86
CA PHE A 76 10.18 -26.69 -27.94
C PHE A 76 9.60 -26.56 -26.53
N VAL A 77 9.18 -27.67 -25.92
CA VAL A 77 8.67 -27.71 -24.54
C VAL A 77 9.81 -27.94 -23.56
N TYR A 78 10.02 -26.99 -22.67
CA TYR A 78 11.18 -26.93 -21.78
C TYR A 78 10.93 -27.69 -20.47
N GLU A 79 11.45 -28.92 -20.38
CA GLU A 79 11.30 -29.78 -19.20
C GLU A 79 12.53 -29.77 -18.27
N ARG A 80 13.73 -29.65 -18.85
CA ARG A 80 15.02 -29.56 -18.12
C ARG A 80 15.97 -28.59 -18.82
N MET A 81 16.82 -27.92 -18.05
CA MET A 81 17.78 -26.96 -18.57
C MET A 81 18.91 -27.67 -19.33
N ASN A 82 18.94 -27.50 -20.66
CA ASN A 82 20.01 -27.96 -21.53
C ASN A 82 20.57 -26.76 -22.32
N PRO A 83 21.86 -26.40 -22.13
CA PRO A 83 22.50 -25.26 -22.79
C PRO A 83 22.34 -25.28 -24.32
N LYS A 84 22.44 -26.46 -24.94
CA LYS A 84 22.35 -26.63 -26.41
C LYS A 84 21.00 -26.19 -26.99
N ILE A 85 19.94 -26.19 -26.18
CA ILE A 85 18.60 -25.80 -26.64
C ILE A 85 18.47 -24.27 -26.69
N LEU A 86 19.16 -23.58 -25.78
CA LEU A 86 19.22 -22.12 -25.78
C LEU A 86 19.93 -21.63 -27.04
N ASP A 87 21.04 -22.26 -27.42
CA ASP A 87 21.76 -21.93 -28.65
C ASP A 87 20.89 -22.10 -29.89
N ARG A 88 20.07 -23.16 -29.94
CA ARG A 88 19.11 -23.42 -31.04
C ARG A 88 17.96 -22.42 -31.09
N PHE A 89 17.54 -21.90 -29.94
CA PHE A 89 16.57 -20.80 -29.88
C PHE A 89 17.19 -19.47 -30.32
N VAL A 90 18.42 -19.19 -29.89
CA VAL A 90 19.19 -17.99 -30.29
C VAL A 90 19.49 -18.01 -31.79
N SER A 91 19.80 -19.17 -32.37
CA SER A 91 20.03 -19.34 -33.81
C SER A 91 18.75 -19.30 -34.65
N GLY A 92 17.57 -19.25 -34.01
CA GLY A 92 16.28 -19.22 -34.69
C GLY A 92 15.76 -20.58 -35.19
N GLU A 93 16.38 -21.70 -34.79
CA GLU A 93 15.87 -23.04 -35.13
C GLU A 93 14.51 -23.31 -34.46
N TYR A 94 14.37 -22.87 -33.20
CA TYR A 94 13.10 -22.81 -32.49
C TYR A 94 12.60 -21.37 -32.44
N ALA A 95 11.37 -21.14 -32.90
CA ALA A 95 10.70 -19.85 -32.82
C ALA A 95 10.09 -19.61 -31.43
N VAL A 96 9.74 -20.69 -30.72
CA VAL A 96 8.99 -20.66 -29.45
C VAL A 96 9.60 -21.61 -28.42
N LEU A 97 9.77 -21.13 -27.18
CA LEU A 97 10.02 -21.98 -26.02
C LEU A 97 8.79 -22.03 -25.12
N ALA A 98 8.26 -23.22 -24.87
CA ALA A 98 7.02 -23.45 -24.14
C ALA A 98 7.26 -24.05 -22.74
N GLY A 99 6.52 -23.61 -21.73
CA GLY A 99 6.51 -24.26 -20.42
C GLY A 99 5.41 -23.75 -19.49
N VAL A 100 5.49 -24.09 -18.22
CA VAL A 100 4.45 -23.74 -17.23
C VAL A 100 4.73 -22.38 -16.59
N ALA A 101 3.72 -21.52 -16.45
CA ALA A 101 3.78 -20.26 -15.72
C ALA A 101 3.92 -20.53 -14.21
N SER A 102 5.15 -20.64 -13.72
CA SER A 102 5.41 -20.84 -12.29
C SER A 102 6.70 -20.19 -11.86
N ASN A 103 6.77 -19.68 -10.63
CA ASN A 103 8.01 -19.17 -10.03
C ASN A 103 9.13 -20.22 -9.94
N ARG A 104 8.76 -21.51 -10.03
CA ARG A 104 9.68 -22.64 -10.06
C ARG A 104 10.05 -23.09 -11.48
N SER A 105 9.39 -22.54 -12.50
CA SER A 105 9.65 -22.88 -13.90
C SER A 105 11.06 -22.43 -14.30
N PRO A 106 11.90 -23.32 -14.85
CA PRO A 106 13.20 -22.95 -15.39
C PRO A 106 13.12 -21.90 -16.50
N LEU A 107 12.05 -21.88 -17.30
CA LEU A 107 11.86 -20.85 -18.32
C LEU A 107 11.62 -19.46 -17.72
N ALA A 108 10.88 -19.41 -16.61
CA ALA A 108 10.69 -18.18 -15.86
C ALA A 108 11.94 -17.80 -15.06
N ARG A 109 12.89 -18.73 -14.82
CA ARG A 109 14.03 -18.55 -13.91
C ARG A 109 15.35 -19.05 -14.53
N GLY A 110 16.20 -18.12 -14.95
CA GLY A 110 17.57 -18.44 -15.39
C GLY A 110 17.83 -18.29 -16.89
N LEU A 111 16.84 -17.82 -17.66
CA LEU A 111 17.06 -17.32 -19.02
C LEU A 111 17.29 -15.81 -19.02
N ASP A 112 18.39 -15.40 -19.66
CA ASP A 112 18.73 -14.01 -19.92
C ASP A 112 19.22 -13.86 -21.37
N LEU A 113 18.27 -13.77 -22.29
CA LEU A 113 18.49 -13.61 -23.74
C LEU A 113 17.77 -12.34 -24.23
N PRO A 114 18.18 -11.14 -23.75
CA PRO A 114 17.48 -9.89 -24.01
C PRO A 114 17.44 -9.50 -25.49
N GLU A 115 18.34 -10.01 -26.34
CA GLU A 115 18.38 -9.78 -27.79
C GLU A 115 17.48 -10.72 -28.61
N THR A 116 17.04 -11.85 -28.02
CA THR A 116 16.26 -12.88 -28.72
C THR A 116 14.80 -12.89 -28.27
N ILE A 117 14.56 -12.76 -26.96
CA ILE A 117 13.20 -12.82 -26.40
C ILE A 117 12.50 -11.49 -26.66
N ARG A 118 11.49 -11.50 -27.51
CA ARG A 118 10.73 -10.30 -27.93
C ARG A 118 9.44 -10.15 -27.14
N TYR A 119 8.74 -11.25 -26.90
CA TYR A 119 7.42 -11.22 -26.28
C TYR A 119 7.08 -12.53 -25.57
N VAL A 120 6.01 -12.48 -24.78
CA VAL A 120 5.50 -13.61 -24.01
C VAL A 120 4.03 -13.83 -24.34
N VAL A 121 3.64 -15.07 -24.57
CA VAL A 121 2.24 -15.47 -24.77
C VAL A 121 1.83 -16.39 -23.62
N PHE A 122 0.72 -16.08 -22.96
CA PHE A 122 0.09 -16.94 -21.98
C PHE A 122 -1.14 -17.60 -22.59
N ALA A 123 -1.05 -18.91 -22.81
CA ALA A 123 -2.15 -19.72 -23.34
C ALA A 123 -3.14 -20.10 -22.22
N GLY A 124 -3.84 -19.09 -21.72
CA GLY A 124 -4.66 -19.16 -20.51
C GLY A 124 -4.11 -18.27 -19.41
N VAL A 125 -4.99 -17.83 -18.51
CA VAL A 125 -4.67 -16.93 -17.41
C VAL A 125 -3.82 -17.66 -16.36
N PRO A 126 -2.63 -17.14 -16.00
CA PRO A 126 -1.81 -17.70 -14.93
C PRO A 126 -2.54 -17.73 -13.59
N ARG A 127 -2.91 -18.95 -13.16
CA ARG A 127 -3.64 -19.18 -11.91
C ARG A 127 -3.31 -20.54 -11.30
N ARG A 128 -3.68 -20.66 -10.03
CA ARG A 128 -3.83 -21.91 -9.31
C ARG A 128 -5.29 -22.07 -8.90
N GLU A 129 -5.74 -23.29 -8.82
CA GLU A 129 -7.09 -23.62 -8.38
C GLU A 129 -7.02 -24.49 -7.13
N ILE A 130 -7.83 -24.15 -6.13
CA ILE A 130 -8.10 -25.02 -4.98
C ILE A 130 -9.54 -25.47 -5.10
N ARG A 131 -9.73 -26.73 -5.48
CA ARG A 131 -11.03 -27.37 -5.50
C ARG A 131 -11.38 -27.89 -4.10
N VAL A 132 -12.55 -27.50 -3.64
CA VAL A 132 -13.12 -27.86 -2.35
C VAL A 132 -14.50 -28.44 -2.60
N ARG A 133 -14.58 -29.75 -2.45
CA ARG A 133 -15.83 -30.49 -2.57
C ARG A 133 -16.67 -30.33 -1.31
N ILE A 134 -17.97 -30.60 -1.41
CA ILE A 134 -18.86 -30.58 -0.25
C ILE A 134 -18.44 -31.64 0.78
N ASP A 135 -17.90 -32.78 0.33
CA ASP A 135 -17.40 -33.87 1.16
C ASP A 135 -15.93 -33.68 1.60
N GLU A 136 -15.30 -32.54 1.33
CA GLU A 136 -13.87 -32.31 1.59
C GLU A 136 -13.50 -32.59 3.06
N CYS A 137 -12.43 -33.37 3.26
CA CYS A 137 -11.98 -33.78 4.58
C CYS A 137 -10.80 -32.93 5.08
N SER A 138 -10.17 -32.13 4.22
CA SER A 138 -9.02 -31.30 4.57
C SER A 138 -9.44 -30.03 5.32
N PRO A 139 -9.10 -29.87 6.62
CA PRO A 139 -9.44 -28.67 7.38
C PRO A 139 -8.80 -27.40 6.80
N GLN A 140 -7.61 -27.54 6.22
CA GLN A 140 -6.87 -26.42 5.63
C GLN A 140 -7.57 -25.88 4.38
N LYS A 141 -8.07 -26.75 3.50
CA LYS A 141 -8.82 -26.33 2.31
C LYS A 141 -10.14 -25.67 2.69
N ILE A 142 -10.90 -26.28 3.61
CA ILE A 142 -12.18 -25.74 4.09
C ILE A 142 -11.97 -24.36 4.73
N LEU A 143 -10.96 -24.22 5.60
CA LEU A 143 -10.63 -22.95 6.23
C LEU A 143 -10.28 -21.87 5.20
N THR A 144 -9.52 -22.23 4.17
CA THR A 144 -9.11 -21.31 3.10
C THR A 144 -10.34 -20.81 2.34
N LEU A 145 -11.27 -21.70 2.00
CA LEU A 145 -12.51 -21.35 1.34
C LEU A 145 -13.42 -20.47 2.23
N LEU A 146 -13.64 -20.85 3.48
CA LEU A 146 -14.50 -20.09 4.40
C LEU A 146 -13.95 -18.68 4.65
N LYS A 147 -12.62 -18.52 4.75
CA LYS A 147 -12.00 -17.18 4.83
C LYS A 147 -12.13 -16.38 3.54
N ALA A 148 -12.09 -17.03 2.37
CA ALA A 148 -12.31 -16.35 1.10
C ALA A 148 -13.76 -15.88 0.94
N LEU A 149 -14.72 -16.64 1.47
CA LEU A 149 -16.14 -16.29 1.43
C LEU A 149 -16.58 -15.34 2.56
N SER A 150 -15.83 -15.26 3.67
CA SER A 150 -16.25 -14.50 4.86
C SER A 150 -16.61 -13.03 4.65
N PRO A 151 -15.95 -12.27 3.75
CA PRO A 151 -16.36 -10.88 3.47
C PRO A 151 -17.77 -10.75 2.89
N PHE A 152 -18.33 -11.85 2.38
CA PHE A 152 -19.63 -11.91 1.71
C PHE A 152 -20.73 -12.55 2.56
N PHE A 153 -20.43 -12.90 3.82
CA PHE A 153 -21.43 -13.50 4.69
C PHE A 153 -22.44 -12.47 5.18
N GLU A 154 -23.72 -12.79 4.98
CA GLU A 154 -24.81 -12.14 5.70
C GLU A 154 -24.77 -12.52 7.19
N GLU A 155 -25.55 -11.80 8.02
CA GLU A 155 -25.58 -12.01 9.47
C GLU A 155 -25.87 -13.48 9.85
N LYS A 156 -26.73 -14.17 9.08
CA LYS A 156 -27.07 -15.59 9.26
C LYS A 156 -25.83 -16.49 9.18
N PHE A 157 -25.01 -16.33 8.13
CA PHE A 157 -23.82 -17.16 7.92
C PHE A 157 -22.65 -16.71 8.78
N SER A 158 -22.53 -15.43 9.09
CA SER A 158 -21.46 -14.92 9.93
C SER A 158 -21.50 -15.53 11.35
N ARG A 159 -22.69 -15.71 11.92
CA ARG A 159 -22.87 -16.32 13.24
C ARG A 159 -22.49 -17.80 13.26
N GLU A 160 -22.85 -18.57 12.23
CA GLU A 160 -22.49 -20.00 12.10
C GLU A 160 -21.01 -20.19 11.72
N ALA A 161 -20.47 -19.37 10.82
CA ALA A 161 -19.12 -19.53 10.28
C ALA A 161 -18.01 -19.10 11.25
N ALA A 162 -18.22 -18.05 12.06
CA ALA A 162 -17.22 -17.53 12.98
C ALA A 162 -16.64 -18.57 13.96
N PRO A 163 -17.45 -19.38 14.68
CA PRO A 163 -16.91 -20.41 15.58
C PRO A 163 -16.16 -21.51 14.80
N ILE A 164 -16.66 -21.90 13.62
CA ILE A 164 -16.04 -22.92 12.77
C ILE A 164 -14.67 -22.45 12.25
N ILE A 165 -14.58 -21.21 11.73
CA ILE A 165 -13.32 -20.62 11.26
C ILE A 165 -12.30 -20.51 12.40
N SER A 166 -12.75 -20.15 13.61
CA SER A 166 -11.91 -20.09 14.80
C SER A 166 -11.37 -21.48 15.19
N ALA A 167 -12.24 -22.50 15.21
CA ALA A 167 -11.86 -23.87 15.52
C ALA A 167 -10.89 -24.45 14.48
N LEU A 168 -11.20 -24.28 13.19
CA LEU A 168 -10.34 -24.68 12.07
C LEU A 168 -8.97 -23.97 12.13
N SER A 169 -8.93 -22.68 12.49
CA SER A 169 -7.67 -21.92 12.60
C SER A 169 -6.77 -22.42 13.72
N LYS A 170 -7.33 -23.07 14.77
CA LYS A 170 -6.56 -23.63 15.89
C LYS A 170 -5.98 -25.01 15.59
N ILE A 171 -6.60 -25.77 14.67
CA ILE A 171 -6.16 -27.13 14.33
C ILE A 171 -5.24 -27.18 13.10
N VAL A 172 -5.29 -26.18 12.21
CA VAL A 172 -4.43 -26.12 11.02
C VAL A 172 -3.01 -25.61 11.41
N PRO A 173 -1.92 -26.28 10.97
CA PRO A 173 -1.88 -27.38 10.00
C PRO A 173 -2.16 -28.76 10.62
N VAL A 174 -2.93 -29.58 9.89
CA VAL A 174 -3.21 -30.99 10.22
C VAL A 174 -2.38 -31.90 9.31
N THR A 175 -1.82 -32.97 9.87
CA THR A 175 -1.04 -33.96 9.12
C THR A 175 -1.90 -34.78 8.16
N LYS A 176 -1.33 -35.21 7.03
CA LYS A 176 -2.03 -36.03 6.02
C LYS A 176 -2.65 -37.31 6.61
N ASP A 177 -1.95 -37.98 7.53
CA ASP A 177 -2.43 -39.18 8.25
C ASP A 177 -3.78 -38.97 8.95
N VAL A 178 -3.98 -37.82 9.59
CA VAL A 178 -5.23 -37.50 10.28
C VAL A 178 -6.36 -37.24 9.28
N VAL A 179 -6.06 -36.57 8.17
CA VAL A 179 -7.03 -36.33 7.09
C VAL A 179 -7.47 -37.65 6.44
N ASP A 180 -6.53 -38.57 6.22
CA ASP A 180 -6.83 -39.89 5.65
C ASP A 180 -7.65 -40.75 6.63
N LYS A 181 -7.34 -40.73 7.93
CA LYS A 181 -8.18 -41.37 8.98
C LYS A 181 -9.61 -40.84 9.01
N ILE A 182 -9.80 -39.52 8.85
CA ILE A 182 -11.13 -38.91 8.79
C ILE A 182 -11.89 -39.39 7.56
N ARG A 183 -11.23 -39.45 6.41
CA ARG A 183 -11.84 -39.95 5.17
C ARG A 183 -12.29 -41.40 5.32
N GLU A 184 -11.43 -42.28 5.83
CA GLU A 184 -11.76 -43.69 6.07
C GLU A 184 -12.88 -43.86 7.11
N ALA A 185 -12.89 -43.04 8.15
CA ALA A 185 -13.92 -43.06 9.17
C ALA A 185 -15.27 -42.62 8.61
N ASP A 186 -15.30 -41.57 7.78
CA ASP A 186 -16.53 -41.11 7.12
C ASP A 186 -17.07 -42.14 6.13
N GLU A 187 -16.21 -42.80 5.33
CA GLU A 187 -16.60 -43.89 4.43
C GLU A 187 -17.22 -45.08 5.17
N LYS A 188 -16.72 -45.37 6.39
CA LYS A 188 -17.18 -46.48 7.25
C LYS A 188 -18.26 -46.05 8.25
N ASN A 189 -18.70 -44.78 8.24
CA ASN A 189 -19.59 -44.19 9.25
C ASN A 189 -19.12 -44.39 10.72
N LEU A 190 -17.80 -44.34 10.94
CA LEU A 190 -17.17 -44.47 12.26
C LEU A 190 -16.93 -43.09 12.88
N VAL A 191 -17.08 -43.02 14.21
CA VAL A 191 -16.73 -41.84 15.00
C VAL A 191 -15.35 -42.08 15.59
N LEU A 192 -14.40 -41.21 15.26
CA LEU A 192 -13.05 -41.28 15.81
C LEU A 192 -13.03 -40.71 17.25
N GLU A 193 -12.12 -41.23 18.08
CA GLU A 193 -11.86 -40.70 19.42
C GLU A 193 -10.62 -39.78 19.47
N GLY A 194 -10.48 -39.03 20.55
CA GLY A 194 -9.34 -38.15 20.79
C GLY A 194 -9.25 -36.98 19.79
N PHE A 195 -8.02 -36.59 19.45
CA PHE A 195 -7.78 -35.45 18.54
C PHE A 195 -8.36 -35.67 17.13
N PRO A 196 -8.20 -36.83 16.46
CA PRO A 196 -8.85 -37.08 15.17
C PRO A 196 -10.38 -36.97 15.23
N GLY A 197 -11.01 -37.41 16.32
CA GLY A 197 -12.45 -37.24 16.55
C GLY A 197 -12.90 -35.79 16.68
N TYR A 198 -12.11 -34.96 17.36
CA TYR A 198 -12.35 -33.52 17.44
C TYR A 198 -12.25 -32.86 16.06
N VAL A 199 -11.22 -33.19 15.27
CA VAL A 199 -11.06 -32.68 13.90
C VAL A 199 -12.21 -33.14 13.00
N GLN A 200 -12.60 -34.42 13.05
CA GLN A 200 -13.72 -34.98 12.28
C GLN A 200 -15.02 -34.20 12.53
N ARG A 201 -15.32 -33.86 13.79
CA ARG A 201 -16.51 -33.10 14.17
C ARG A 201 -16.52 -31.70 13.55
N ILE A 202 -15.42 -30.96 13.67
CA ILE A 202 -15.31 -29.61 13.10
C ILE A 202 -15.41 -29.67 11.57
N VAL A 203 -14.76 -30.64 10.93
CA VAL A 203 -14.86 -30.85 9.48
C VAL A 203 -16.30 -31.13 9.07
N LYS A 204 -17.03 -31.97 9.82
CA LYS A 204 -18.44 -32.25 9.55
C LYS A 204 -19.33 -31.01 9.67
N GLU A 205 -19.15 -30.22 10.73
CA GLU A 205 -19.86 -28.93 10.90
C GLU A 205 -19.57 -27.97 9.74
N ALA A 206 -18.29 -27.86 9.35
CA ALA A 206 -17.88 -26.99 8.26
C ALA A 206 -18.43 -27.45 6.90
N ARG A 207 -18.46 -28.76 6.62
CA ARG A 207 -19.08 -29.34 5.41
C ARG A 207 -20.58 -29.05 5.34
N ASN A 208 -21.29 -29.22 6.45
CA ASN A 208 -22.71 -28.90 6.52
C ASN A 208 -22.96 -27.41 6.22
N LEU A 209 -22.12 -26.52 6.74
CA LEU A 209 -22.20 -25.10 6.43
C LEU A 209 -21.94 -24.82 4.94
N LEU A 210 -20.91 -25.43 4.35
CA LEU A 210 -20.60 -25.30 2.92
C LEU A 210 -21.72 -25.80 2.01
N ALA A 211 -22.39 -26.90 2.40
CA ALA A 211 -23.55 -27.43 1.69
C ALA A 211 -24.72 -26.44 1.72
N LYS A 212 -25.07 -25.90 2.91
CA LYS A 212 -26.10 -24.85 3.06
C LYS A 212 -25.77 -23.62 2.20
N MET A 213 -24.52 -23.17 2.25
CA MET A 213 -24.04 -22.04 1.44
C MET A 213 -24.18 -22.29 -0.06
N MET A 214 -24.04 -23.55 -0.51
CA MET A 214 -24.15 -23.90 -1.93
C MET A 214 -25.60 -23.91 -2.41
N GLU A 215 -26.58 -23.92 -1.52
CA GLU A 215 -28.00 -23.82 -1.87
C GLU A 215 -28.53 -22.38 -1.83
N ASP A 216 -27.81 -21.47 -1.16
CA ASP A 216 -28.22 -20.08 -0.98
C ASP A 216 -28.14 -19.27 -2.28
N ALA A 217 -29.28 -18.73 -2.72
CA ALA A 217 -29.40 -18.02 -3.99
C ALA A 217 -28.64 -16.68 -4.01
N ASP A 218 -28.58 -15.97 -2.87
CA ASP A 218 -27.93 -14.68 -2.79
C ASP A 218 -26.40 -14.84 -2.78
N LEU A 219 -25.89 -15.83 -2.06
CA LEU A 219 -24.47 -16.16 -2.09
C LEU A 219 -24.03 -16.65 -3.48
N LYS A 220 -24.86 -17.41 -4.20
CA LYS A 220 -24.59 -17.77 -5.61
C LYS A 220 -24.43 -16.53 -6.48
N ARG A 221 -25.37 -15.57 -6.39
CA ARG A 221 -25.28 -14.31 -7.14
C ARG A 221 -24.01 -13.52 -6.80
N VAL A 222 -23.60 -13.51 -5.53
CA VAL A 222 -22.34 -12.88 -5.12
C VAL A 222 -21.14 -13.61 -5.71
N ILE A 223 -21.13 -14.94 -5.66
CA ILE A 223 -20.09 -15.81 -6.24
C ILE A 223 -20.04 -15.68 -7.77
N GLU A 224 -21.10 -15.28 -8.47
CA GLU A 224 -21.04 -15.04 -9.92
C GLU A 224 -20.31 -13.75 -10.31
N ARG A 225 -20.18 -12.78 -9.39
CA ARG A 225 -19.50 -11.51 -9.68
C ARG A 225 -18.01 -11.73 -9.99
N LEU A 226 -17.48 -10.96 -10.95
CA LEU A 226 -16.08 -11.06 -11.41
C LEU A 226 -15.05 -10.70 -10.32
N ASP A 227 -15.42 -9.91 -9.32
CA ASP A 227 -14.52 -9.46 -8.25
C ASP A 227 -14.37 -10.44 -7.08
N VAL A 228 -15.07 -11.58 -7.14
CA VAL A 228 -15.00 -12.65 -6.15
C VAL A 228 -14.08 -13.76 -6.65
N ASP A 229 -13.08 -14.16 -5.89
CA ASP A 229 -12.09 -15.17 -6.32
C ASP A 229 -12.61 -16.64 -6.25
N VAL A 230 -13.89 -16.86 -6.00
CA VAL A 230 -14.52 -18.20 -5.89
C VAL A 230 -15.51 -18.40 -7.03
N LYS A 231 -15.55 -19.59 -7.63
CA LYS A 231 -16.64 -20.03 -8.54
C LYS A 231 -17.18 -21.39 -8.10
N ILE A 232 -18.33 -21.78 -8.64
CA ILE A 232 -18.92 -23.11 -8.45
C ILE A 232 -18.91 -23.82 -9.80
N GLU A 233 -18.28 -24.99 -9.86
CA GLU A 233 -18.24 -25.86 -11.06
C GLU A 233 -18.52 -27.29 -10.61
N ASP A 234 -19.42 -27.98 -11.32
CA ASP A 234 -19.77 -29.40 -11.06
C ASP A 234 -20.13 -29.73 -9.59
N GLY A 235 -20.73 -28.77 -8.88
CA GLY A 235 -21.08 -28.95 -7.46
C GLY A 235 -19.89 -28.84 -6.49
N GLU A 236 -18.76 -28.30 -6.95
CA GLU A 236 -17.57 -28.02 -6.15
C GLU A 236 -17.30 -26.51 -6.09
N TYR A 237 -16.76 -26.04 -4.97
CA TYR A 237 -16.20 -24.69 -4.91
C TYR A 237 -14.79 -24.71 -5.49
N VAL A 238 -14.53 -23.83 -6.45
CA VAL A 238 -13.21 -23.62 -7.04
C VAL A 238 -12.73 -22.24 -6.61
N LEU A 239 -11.77 -22.21 -5.69
CA LEU A 239 -11.07 -20.98 -5.31
C LEU A 239 -9.96 -20.71 -6.33
N LEU A 240 -10.11 -19.61 -7.05
CA LEU A 240 -9.17 -19.09 -8.04
C LEU A 240 -8.09 -18.26 -7.33
N ILE A 241 -6.84 -18.63 -7.55
CA ILE A 241 -5.69 -17.89 -7.01
C ILE A 241 -4.84 -17.42 -8.19
N PRO A 242 -5.04 -16.17 -8.65
CA PRO A 242 -4.19 -15.55 -9.67
C PRO A 242 -2.70 -15.63 -9.30
N ASP A 243 -1.86 -16.12 -10.22
CA ASP A 243 -0.40 -16.24 -10.05
C ASP A 243 0.31 -14.99 -10.56
N VAL A 244 0.17 -13.91 -9.79
CA VAL A 244 0.76 -12.59 -10.09
C VAL A 244 2.29 -12.68 -10.22
N ALA A 245 2.94 -13.41 -9.31
CA ALA A 245 4.39 -13.55 -9.33
C ALA A 245 4.86 -14.32 -10.57
N GLY A 246 4.18 -15.41 -10.92
CA GLY A 246 4.48 -16.19 -12.12
C GLY A 246 4.32 -15.37 -13.39
N TYR A 247 3.26 -14.57 -13.47
CA TYR A 247 3.03 -13.63 -14.58
C TYR A 247 4.16 -12.59 -14.68
N VAL A 248 4.44 -11.86 -13.59
CA VAL A 248 5.45 -10.78 -13.56
C VAL A 248 6.84 -11.31 -13.94
N GLN A 249 7.20 -12.48 -13.42
CA GLN A 249 8.51 -13.09 -13.68
C GLN A 249 8.64 -13.58 -15.12
N ALA A 250 7.58 -14.15 -15.70
CA ALA A 250 7.55 -14.63 -17.07
C ALA A 250 7.55 -13.47 -18.07
N SER A 251 6.59 -12.55 -17.95
CA SER A 251 6.50 -11.36 -18.80
C SER A 251 7.77 -10.51 -18.69
N GLY A 252 8.33 -10.32 -17.50
CA GLY A 252 9.61 -9.63 -17.29
C GLY A 252 10.81 -10.21 -18.06
N ARG A 253 10.71 -11.39 -18.67
CA ARG A 253 11.76 -11.93 -19.56
C ARG A 253 11.83 -11.23 -20.91
N SER A 254 10.75 -10.59 -21.36
CA SER A 254 10.72 -9.79 -22.59
C SER A 254 11.12 -8.33 -22.39
N SER A 255 11.47 -7.90 -21.18
CA SER A 255 11.93 -6.53 -20.91
C SER A 255 13.11 -6.55 -19.96
N ARG A 256 14.28 -6.12 -20.43
CA ARG A 256 15.53 -6.18 -19.67
C ARG A 256 16.27 -4.85 -19.75
N PHE A 257 17.07 -4.61 -18.72
CA PHE A 257 17.97 -3.48 -18.67
C PHE A 257 19.16 -3.71 -19.61
N TYR A 258 19.49 -2.70 -20.42
CA TYR A 258 20.60 -2.69 -21.36
C TYR A 258 21.22 -1.29 -21.44
N ALA A 259 22.30 -1.13 -22.20
CA ALA A 259 23.11 0.09 -22.19
C ALA A 259 22.41 1.37 -22.69
N MET A 260 21.20 1.32 -23.26
CA MET A 260 20.37 2.50 -23.58
C MET A 260 19.09 2.62 -22.71
N GLY A 261 18.88 1.72 -21.74
CA GLY A 261 17.74 1.77 -20.81
C GLY A 261 17.03 0.45 -20.63
N ILE A 262 15.71 0.48 -20.52
CA ILE A 262 14.88 -0.73 -20.36
C ILE A 262 14.25 -1.04 -21.71
N SER A 263 14.52 -2.24 -22.24
CA SER A 263 13.97 -2.68 -23.52
C SER A 263 12.46 -2.84 -23.43
N ARG A 264 11.74 -2.44 -24.47
CA ARG A 264 10.32 -2.76 -24.64
C ARG A 264 10.14 -4.27 -24.75
N GLY A 265 9.05 -4.76 -24.18
CA GLY A 265 8.56 -6.13 -24.31
C GLY A 265 7.05 -6.14 -24.51
N VAL A 266 6.54 -7.24 -25.02
CA VAL A 266 5.09 -7.47 -25.17
C VAL A 266 4.69 -8.71 -24.38
N SER A 267 3.51 -8.69 -23.78
CA SER A 267 2.88 -9.79 -23.06
C SER A 267 1.45 -9.93 -23.55
N ILE A 268 1.07 -11.12 -24.02
CA ILE A 268 -0.27 -11.39 -24.54
C ILE A 268 -0.90 -12.50 -23.72
N VAL A 269 -2.06 -12.25 -23.10
CA VAL A 269 -2.81 -13.26 -22.34
C VAL A 269 -4.05 -13.67 -23.12
N ILE A 270 -4.14 -14.95 -23.50
CA ILE A 270 -5.36 -15.54 -24.03
C ILE A 270 -6.26 -15.89 -22.85
N VAL A 271 -7.41 -15.25 -22.74
CA VAL A 271 -8.31 -15.32 -21.57
C VAL A 271 -9.15 -16.59 -21.65
N ASP A 272 -8.82 -17.59 -20.85
CA ASP A 272 -9.61 -18.84 -20.73
C ASP A 272 -10.61 -18.83 -19.57
N ASP A 273 -10.45 -17.91 -18.61
CA ASP A 273 -11.37 -17.72 -17.49
C ASP A 273 -11.44 -16.21 -17.15
N LYS A 274 -12.61 -15.61 -17.36
CA LYS A 274 -12.82 -14.15 -17.20
C LYS A 274 -12.66 -13.69 -15.75
N LYS A 275 -13.07 -14.51 -14.79
CA LYS A 275 -12.96 -14.19 -13.36
C LYS A 275 -11.51 -14.23 -12.91
N ALA A 276 -10.77 -15.27 -13.31
CA ALA A 276 -9.34 -15.35 -13.03
C ALA A 276 -8.58 -14.18 -13.67
N PHE A 277 -8.94 -13.79 -14.90
CA PHE A 277 -8.34 -12.65 -15.59
C PHE A 277 -8.61 -11.34 -14.85
N HIS A 278 -9.85 -11.09 -14.43
CA HIS A 278 -10.19 -9.89 -13.65
C HIS A 278 -9.37 -9.82 -12.35
N GLY A 279 -9.29 -10.94 -11.61
CA GLY A 279 -8.48 -11.03 -10.38
C GLY A 279 -6.98 -10.82 -10.65
N LEU A 280 -6.44 -11.38 -11.73
CA LEU A 280 -5.05 -11.17 -12.14
C LEU A 280 -4.79 -9.70 -12.50
N SER A 281 -5.60 -9.13 -13.40
CA SER A 281 -5.46 -7.76 -13.90
C SER A 281 -5.48 -6.74 -12.77
N LYS A 282 -6.47 -6.83 -11.86
CA LYS A 282 -6.56 -5.94 -10.70
C LYS A 282 -5.34 -6.03 -9.78
N ARG A 283 -4.83 -7.24 -9.53
CA ARG A 283 -3.63 -7.42 -8.69
C ARG A 283 -2.35 -6.97 -9.39
N ILE A 284 -2.25 -7.09 -10.72
CA ILE A 284 -1.14 -6.57 -11.53
C ILE A 284 -1.15 -5.05 -11.53
N GLN A 285 -2.30 -4.42 -11.73
CA GLN A 285 -2.48 -2.97 -11.63
C GLN A 285 -2.05 -2.48 -10.22
N LEU A 286 -2.49 -3.18 -9.16
CA LEU A 286 -2.07 -2.85 -7.78
C LEU A 286 -0.58 -3.11 -7.50
N ALA A 287 0.03 -4.14 -8.08
CA ALA A 287 1.40 -4.55 -7.81
C ALA A 287 2.42 -3.79 -8.67
N THR A 288 2.12 -3.52 -9.93
CA THR A 288 3.04 -2.96 -10.94
C THR A 288 2.54 -1.66 -11.57
N ASP A 289 1.23 -1.37 -11.49
CA ASP A 289 0.56 -0.29 -12.25
C ASP A 289 0.59 -0.47 -13.75
N GLU A 290 0.83 -1.69 -14.19
CA GLU A 290 0.61 -2.06 -15.57
C GLU A 290 -0.87 -2.42 -15.74
N GLU A 291 -1.47 -1.94 -16.84
CA GLU A 291 -2.84 -2.28 -17.22
C GLU A 291 -2.83 -3.22 -18.42
N PHE A 292 -3.95 -3.92 -18.61
CA PHE A 292 -4.16 -4.78 -19.74
C PHE A 292 -5.03 -4.05 -20.77
N GLU A 293 -4.52 -3.94 -22.00
CA GLU A 293 -5.25 -3.42 -23.15
C GLU A 293 -5.87 -4.59 -23.92
N LYS A 294 -7.05 -4.39 -24.53
CA LYS A 294 -7.60 -5.39 -25.45
C LYS A 294 -6.66 -5.48 -26.66
N TYR A 295 -6.37 -6.71 -27.10
CA TYR A 295 -5.48 -6.91 -28.24
C TYR A 295 -6.12 -6.37 -29.52
N GLU A 296 -5.43 -5.44 -30.16
CA GLU A 296 -5.72 -4.93 -31.50
C GLU A 296 -4.45 -5.02 -32.35
N LEU A 297 -4.57 -5.52 -33.58
CA LEU A 297 -3.40 -5.85 -34.41
C LEU A 297 -2.51 -4.62 -34.68
N GLU A 298 -3.10 -3.49 -35.08
CA GLU A 298 -2.35 -2.27 -35.40
C GLU A 298 -1.57 -1.75 -34.19
N ARG A 299 -2.25 -1.68 -33.04
CA ARG A 299 -1.64 -1.27 -31.77
C ARG A 299 -0.53 -2.21 -31.34
N ALA A 300 -0.72 -3.52 -31.45
CA ALA A 300 0.32 -4.49 -31.15
C ALA A 300 1.54 -4.31 -32.08
N LEU A 301 1.34 -4.10 -33.39
CA LEU A 301 2.42 -3.89 -34.35
C LEU A 301 3.23 -2.61 -34.08
N GLU A 302 2.63 -1.55 -33.52
CA GLU A 302 3.39 -0.39 -33.03
C GLU A 302 4.36 -0.76 -31.91
N GLU A 303 3.88 -1.54 -30.94
CA GLU A 303 4.70 -1.99 -29.81
C GLU A 303 5.83 -2.93 -30.28
N PHE A 304 5.53 -3.84 -31.19
CA PHE A 304 6.53 -4.76 -31.77
C PHE A 304 7.60 -4.03 -32.58
N ARG A 305 7.27 -2.93 -33.28
CA ARG A 305 8.28 -2.09 -33.95
C ARG A 305 9.32 -1.54 -32.97
N GLN A 306 8.89 -1.10 -31.80
CA GLN A 306 9.81 -0.65 -30.75
C GLN A 306 10.61 -1.81 -30.16
N VAL A 307 9.97 -2.96 -29.91
CA VAL A 307 10.66 -4.18 -29.44
C VAL A 307 11.80 -4.55 -30.39
N ASP A 308 11.53 -4.59 -31.70
CA ASP A 308 12.50 -5.01 -32.71
C ASP A 308 13.67 -4.03 -32.83
N SER A 309 13.38 -2.73 -32.77
CA SER A 309 14.40 -1.68 -32.70
C SER A 309 15.32 -1.87 -31.49
N ASP A 310 14.74 -2.12 -30.31
CA ASP A 310 15.50 -2.36 -29.08
C ASP A 310 16.35 -3.64 -29.18
N ARG A 311 15.83 -4.72 -29.77
CA ARG A 311 16.59 -5.98 -29.96
C ARG A 311 17.77 -5.80 -30.89
N ASP A 312 17.59 -5.07 -31.99
CA ASP A 312 18.68 -4.78 -32.93
C ASP A 312 19.75 -3.89 -32.27
N ALA A 313 19.33 -2.88 -31.49
CA ALA A 313 20.25 -2.06 -30.71
C ALA A 313 21.07 -2.91 -29.71
N ILE A 314 20.42 -3.77 -28.92
CA ILE A 314 21.08 -4.67 -27.97
C ILE A 314 22.09 -5.59 -28.68
N ARG A 315 21.71 -6.15 -29.84
CA ARG A 315 22.58 -7.02 -30.63
C ARG A 315 23.82 -6.28 -31.12
N ARG A 316 23.65 -5.10 -31.73
CA ARG A 316 24.77 -4.27 -32.24
C ARG A 316 25.74 -3.85 -31.13
N ILE A 317 25.22 -3.55 -29.93
CA ILE A 317 26.03 -3.21 -28.76
C ILE A 317 26.86 -4.43 -28.31
N ARG A 318 26.23 -5.62 -28.20
CA ARG A 318 26.94 -6.86 -27.83
C ARG A 318 28.01 -7.26 -28.85
N GLU A 319 27.77 -7.02 -30.13
CA GLU A 319 28.73 -7.27 -31.21
C GLU A 319 29.87 -6.24 -31.27
N GLY A 320 29.86 -5.21 -30.41
CA GLY A 320 30.89 -4.17 -30.36
C GLY A 320 30.86 -3.18 -31.53
N LYS A 321 29.78 -3.16 -32.32
CA LYS A 321 29.62 -2.28 -33.50
C LYS A 321 29.24 -0.84 -33.14
N PHE A 322 28.92 -0.57 -31.88
CA PHE A 322 28.48 0.73 -31.39
C PHE A 322 29.16 1.03 -30.05
N THR A 323 29.81 2.19 -29.93
CA THR A 323 30.24 2.77 -28.64
C THR A 323 29.23 3.85 -28.28
N ILE A 324 28.62 3.71 -27.11
CA ILE A 324 27.65 4.68 -26.60
C ILE A 324 28.43 5.62 -25.69
N ASP A 325 28.46 6.92 -26.02
CA ASP A 325 28.82 7.95 -25.05
C ASP A 325 27.86 7.80 -23.87
N ALA A 326 28.39 7.69 -22.64
CA ALA A 326 27.60 7.38 -21.46
C ALA A 326 26.42 8.35 -21.31
N VAL A 327 25.25 7.95 -21.83
CA VAL A 327 24.00 8.63 -21.57
C VAL A 327 23.64 8.25 -20.15
N ASP A 328 23.43 9.24 -19.28
CA ASP A 328 22.97 9.04 -17.91
C ASP A 328 21.50 8.60 -17.95
N ILE A 329 21.29 7.33 -18.31
CA ILE A 329 19.98 6.77 -18.68
C ILE A 329 19.12 6.51 -17.44
N ILE A 330 19.77 6.18 -16.32
CA ILE A 330 19.08 6.03 -15.05
C ILE A 330 19.22 7.35 -14.30
N ARG A 331 18.12 8.10 -14.22
CA ARG A 331 18.08 9.29 -13.37
C ARG A 331 17.91 8.84 -11.92
N SER A 332 18.63 9.43 -11.00
CA SER A 332 18.41 9.24 -9.57
C SER A 332 17.67 10.44 -9.00
N ALA A 333 16.74 10.18 -8.07
CA ALA A 333 16.02 11.21 -7.36
C ALA A 333 16.04 10.94 -5.86
N LEU A 334 16.18 12.01 -5.07
CA LEU A 334 16.07 11.98 -3.62
C LEU A 334 14.68 12.46 -3.21
N ILE A 335 13.88 11.59 -2.60
CA ILE A 335 12.61 11.93 -1.97
C ILE A 335 12.84 12.20 -0.48
N VAL A 336 12.56 13.40 -0.02
CA VAL A 336 12.65 13.78 1.40
C VAL A 336 11.26 13.97 1.99
N VAL A 337 10.95 13.25 3.06
CA VAL A 337 9.69 13.37 3.81
C VAL A 337 9.93 13.76 5.26
N GLU A 338 8.87 14.16 5.98
CA GLU A 338 8.98 14.56 7.38
C GLU A 338 9.17 13.36 8.34
N SER A 339 8.50 12.23 8.10
CA SER A 339 8.45 11.11 9.06
C SER A 339 9.08 9.81 8.54
N PRO A 340 9.75 9.02 9.41
CA PRO A 340 10.31 7.71 9.03
C PRO A 340 9.27 6.70 8.54
N THR A 341 8.05 6.76 9.09
CA THR A 341 6.93 5.90 8.67
C THR A 341 6.54 6.19 7.24
N LYS A 342 6.39 7.47 6.86
CA LYS A 342 6.07 7.87 5.49
C LYS A 342 7.18 7.48 4.51
N ALA A 343 8.44 7.65 4.90
CA ALA A 343 9.58 7.24 4.07
C ALA A 343 9.54 5.73 3.76
N ARG A 344 9.30 4.92 4.80
CA ARG A 344 9.16 3.47 4.65
C ARG A 344 7.97 3.12 3.78
N THR A 345 6.80 3.69 4.04
CA THR A 345 5.57 3.39 3.28
C THR A 345 5.74 3.73 1.80
N ILE A 346 6.27 4.92 1.48
CA ILE A 346 6.54 5.35 0.10
C ILE A 346 7.52 4.41 -0.59
N ALA A 347 8.62 4.05 0.06
CA ALA A 347 9.60 3.14 -0.53
C ALA A 347 8.98 1.76 -0.85
N TYR A 348 8.11 1.26 0.03
CA TYR A 348 7.42 -0.02 -0.17
C TYR A 348 6.34 0.02 -1.26
N PHE A 349 5.86 1.21 -1.64
CA PHE A 349 4.96 1.31 -2.80
C PHE A 349 5.64 0.95 -4.11
N PHE A 350 6.96 1.03 -4.21
CA PHE A 350 7.70 0.70 -5.43
C PHE A 350 8.36 -0.68 -5.37
N GLY A 351 7.95 -1.53 -4.42
CA GLY A 351 8.51 -2.86 -4.21
C GLY A 351 9.27 -2.95 -2.89
N LYS A 352 10.04 -4.03 -2.68
CA LYS A 352 10.84 -4.20 -1.46
C LYS A 352 12.12 -3.38 -1.59
N PRO A 353 12.32 -2.28 -0.83
CA PRO A 353 13.49 -1.41 -1.02
C PRO A 353 14.78 -2.02 -0.43
N ALA A 354 15.92 -1.65 -1.01
CA ALA A 354 17.22 -1.72 -0.33
C ALA A 354 17.27 -0.72 0.83
N LYS A 355 18.11 -1.01 1.82
CA LYS A 355 18.33 -0.12 2.96
C LYS A 355 19.80 0.20 3.08
N ARG A 356 20.11 1.49 3.00
CA ARG A 356 21.43 2.07 3.28
C ARG A 356 21.35 2.84 4.59
N ILE A 357 22.25 2.58 5.54
CA ILE A 357 22.28 3.29 6.82
C ILE A 357 23.45 4.27 6.79
N LEU A 358 23.13 5.56 6.83
CA LEU A 358 24.10 6.66 6.83
C LEU A 358 23.88 7.51 8.08
N ASP A 359 24.91 7.66 8.91
CA ASP A 359 24.89 8.51 10.10
C ASP A 359 23.68 8.22 11.02
N GLY A 360 23.34 6.93 11.17
CA GLY A 360 22.21 6.46 11.97
C GLY A 360 20.82 6.67 11.34
N THR A 361 20.76 7.15 10.11
CA THR A 361 19.52 7.38 9.35
C THR A 361 19.38 6.34 8.24
N THR A 362 18.17 5.80 8.07
CA THR A 362 17.87 4.84 7.00
C THR A 362 17.45 5.58 5.73
N VAL A 363 18.18 5.32 4.65
CA VAL A 363 17.81 5.69 3.27
C VAL A 363 17.29 4.43 2.58
N TYR A 364 16.10 4.53 2.01
CA TYR A 364 15.48 3.44 1.26
C TYR A 364 15.74 3.64 -0.23
N GLU A 365 16.35 2.67 -0.87
CA GLU A 365 16.67 2.70 -2.30
C GLU A 365 15.71 1.78 -3.05
N VAL A 366 14.98 2.33 -4.02
CA VAL A 366 14.00 1.57 -4.80
C VAL A 366 13.97 2.05 -6.24
N ALA A 367 13.80 1.11 -7.19
CA ALA A 367 13.65 1.44 -8.60
C ALA A 367 12.18 1.73 -8.92
N SER A 368 11.91 2.77 -9.71
CA SER A 368 10.57 3.12 -10.19
C SER A 368 10.66 3.79 -11.56
N GLY A 369 10.08 3.21 -12.61
CA GLY A 369 10.31 3.71 -13.97
C GLY A 369 11.79 3.68 -14.41
N GLN A 370 12.25 4.76 -15.03
CA GLN A 370 13.67 4.98 -15.32
C GLN A 370 14.40 5.71 -14.16
N LEU A 371 13.81 5.73 -12.95
CA LEU A 371 14.31 6.46 -11.79
C LEU A 371 14.77 5.52 -10.65
N ILE A 372 15.95 5.77 -10.09
CA ILE A 372 16.33 5.25 -8.78
C ILE A 372 15.90 6.26 -7.72
N LEU A 373 14.95 5.86 -6.87
CA LEU A 373 14.43 6.68 -5.80
C LEU A 373 15.17 6.38 -4.49
N ASN A 374 15.79 7.41 -3.93
CA ASN A 374 16.35 7.43 -2.59
C ASN A 374 15.33 8.09 -1.67
N VAL A 375 14.67 7.36 -0.79
CA VAL A 375 13.66 7.90 0.12
C VAL A 375 14.23 8.03 1.53
N VAL A 376 14.23 9.24 2.08
CA VAL A 376 14.78 9.56 3.41
C VAL A 376 13.82 10.45 4.21
N ALA A 377 13.85 10.33 5.53
CA ALA A 377 13.09 11.18 6.43
C ALA A 377 13.96 12.25 7.08
N SER A 378 13.49 13.49 7.14
CA SER A 378 14.12 14.56 7.94
C SER A 378 13.90 14.34 9.45
N GLY A 379 12.83 13.63 9.81
CA GLY A 379 12.41 13.40 11.19
C GLY A 379 11.79 14.64 11.83
N GLY A 380 10.95 15.37 11.08
CA GLY A 380 10.32 16.63 11.48
C GLY A 380 11.13 17.86 11.06
N HIS A 381 10.99 18.93 11.85
CA HIS A 381 11.77 20.16 11.68
C HIS A 381 13.27 19.89 11.82
N ILE A 382 14.05 20.60 10.99
CA ILE A 382 15.53 20.54 11.01
C ILE A 382 16.07 21.75 11.78
N PHE A 383 15.41 22.90 11.64
CA PHE A 383 15.75 24.13 12.32
C PHE A 383 14.58 24.66 13.14
N ASP A 384 14.88 25.43 14.18
CA ASP A 384 13.91 26.22 14.94
C ASP A 384 14.50 27.60 15.25
N LEU A 385 13.65 28.54 15.67
CA LEU A 385 14.07 29.87 16.09
C LEU A 385 15.05 29.75 17.25
N THR A 386 16.21 30.38 17.10
CA THR A 386 17.16 30.56 18.20
C THR A 386 16.49 31.30 19.37
N THR A 387 17.02 31.10 20.56
CA THR A 387 16.67 31.86 21.77
C THR A 387 17.65 33.00 22.02
N GLU A 388 18.76 33.05 21.28
CA GLU A 388 19.82 34.04 21.43
C GLU A 388 19.73 35.14 20.35
N GLY A 389 20.04 36.37 20.73
CA GLY A 389 20.05 37.51 19.82
C GLY A 389 18.66 38.07 19.46
N GLY A 390 18.63 39.34 19.08
CA GLY A 390 17.40 40.06 18.75
C GLY A 390 16.35 40.01 19.86
N PHE A 391 15.08 40.11 19.47
CA PHE A 391 13.94 39.89 20.35
C PHE A 391 13.49 38.43 20.27
N HIS A 392 13.98 37.62 21.21
CA HIS A 392 13.73 36.17 21.30
C HIS A 392 14.04 35.40 20.01
N GLY A 393 15.15 35.74 19.33
CA GLY A 393 15.61 35.11 18.08
C GLY A 393 15.16 35.80 16.80
N VAL A 394 14.53 36.98 16.90
CA VAL A 394 14.12 37.77 15.73
C VAL A 394 14.82 39.12 15.75
N LEU A 395 15.63 39.40 14.73
CA LEU A 395 16.26 40.70 14.55
C LEU A 395 15.28 41.68 13.89
N LYS A 396 15.44 42.96 14.21
CA LYS A 396 14.79 44.05 13.49
C LYS A 396 15.86 44.75 12.64
N ASP A 397 15.68 44.71 11.33
CA ASP A 397 16.55 45.36 10.35
C ASP A 397 15.73 46.35 9.52
N GLY A 398 15.80 47.63 9.88
CA GLY A 398 14.92 48.67 9.34
C GLY A 398 13.44 48.35 9.59
N GLU A 399 12.68 48.21 8.49
CA GLU A 399 11.26 47.83 8.50
C GLU A 399 11.04 46.30 8.47
N HIS A 400 12.10 45.52 8.35
CA HIS A 400 12.02 44.06 8.23
C HIS A 400 12.29 43.35 9.56
N TYR A 401 11.60 42.23 9.75
CA TYR A 401 11.85 41.29 10.84
C TYR A 401 12.57 40.06 10.27
N VAL A 402 13.76 39.79 10.78
CA VAL A 402 14.64 38.72 10.30
C VAL A 402 14.75 37.63 11.37
N PRO A 403 14.00 36.53 11.24
CA PRO A 403 14.09 35.40 12.16
C PRO A 403 15.41 34.64 11.96
N ILE A 404 16.12 34.37 13.05
CA ILE A 404 17.34 33.56 13.05
C ILE A 404 16.99 32.12 13.43
N TYR A 405 17.46 31.17 12.63
CA TYR A 405 17.22 29.75 12.82
C TYR A 405 18.53 29.01 13.13
N THR A 406 18.45 28.00 13.99
CA THR A 406 19.56 27.11 14.34
C THR A 406 19.11 25.65 14.36
N ASP A 407 20.05 24.70 14.44
CA ASP A 407 19.74 23.27 14.45
C ASP A 407 18.97 22.87 15.70
N ILE A 408 17.92 22.05 15.53
CA ILE A 408 17.22 21.45 16.65
C ILE A 408 18.10 20.35 17.25
N ARG A 409 18.20 20.35 18.58
CA ARG A 409 18.89 19.32 19.35
C ARG A 409 17.87 18.56 20.18
N ARG A 410 18.10 17.26 20.36
CA ARG A 410 17.24 16.39 21.18
C ARG A 410 18.09 15.59 22.16
N CYS A 411 17.71 15.63 23.43
CA CYS A 411 18.36 14.80 24.45
C CYS A 411 17.92 13.33 24.30
N ASN A 412 18.88 12.40 24.23
CA ASN A 412 18.58 10.97 24.16
C ASN A 412 18.12 10.40 25.52
N ASN A 413 18.43 11.08 26.63
CA ASN A 413 18.07 10.64 27.98
C ASN A 413 16.62 11.03 28.36
N CYS A 414 16.26 12.31 28.26
CA CYS A 414 14.92 12.80 28.66
C CYS A 414 14.00 13.18 27.48
N GLY A 415 14.50 13.17 26.25
CA GLY A 415 13.70 13.46 25.05
C GLY A 415 13.47 14.94 24.75
N GLU A 416 13.92 15.86 25.63
CA GLU A 416 13.75 17.32 25.48
C GLU A 416 14.34 17.82 24.17
N GLN A 417 13.61 18.72 23.49
CA GLN A 417 14.06 19.39 22.28
C GLN A 417 14.39 20.85 22.57
N PHE A 418 15.55 21.30 22.13
CA PHE A 418 16.05 22.64 22.42
C PHE A 418 17.00 23.14 21.33
N THR A 419 17.29 24.43 21.39
CA THR A 419 18.27 25.13 20.55
C THR A 419 19.37 25.72 21.44
N ASP A 420 20.48 26.17 20.83
CA ASP A 420 21.52 27.03 21.43
C ASP A 420 22.37 26.43 22.58
N HIS A 421 21.96 25.30 23.17
CA HIS A 421 22.71 24.65 24.26
C HIS A 421 23.46 23.42 23.79
N GLU A 422 24.65 23.16 24.37
CA GLU A 422 25.41 21.91 24.15
C GLU A 422 24.93 20.76 25.05
N GLU A 423 24.53 21.08 26.28
CA GLU A 423 23.98 20.14 27.26
C GLU A 423 22.46 20.29 27.33
N CYS A 424 21.76 19.21 27.69
CA CYS A 424 20.31 19.26 27.88
C CYS A 424 19.94 20.28 28.97
N PRO A 425 19.09 21.29 28.69
CA PRO A 425 18.76 22.32 29.68
C PRO A 425 18.02 21.77 30.90
N VAL A 426 17.29 20.66 30.73
CA VAL A 426 16.46 20.02 31.76
C VAL A 426 17.26 19.02 32.61
N CYS A 427 17.88 18.01 32.00
CA CYS A 427 18.56 16.93 32.73
C CYS A 427 20.09 17.04 32.76
N LYS A 428 20.66 18.09 32.15
CA LYS A 428 22.11 18.35 32.05
C LYS A 428 22.95 17.24 31.39
N SER A 429 22.30 16.30 30.69
CA SER A 429 22.99 15.27 29.93
C SER A 429 23.72 15.84 28.71
N ARG A 430 24.91 15.33 28.43
CA ARG A 430 25.69 15.56 27.19
C ARG A 430 25.31 14.62 26.04
N ASP A 431 24.49 13.60 26.32
CA ASP A 431 23.99 12.68 25.29
C ASP A 431 22.86 13.35 24.49
N VAL A 432 23.27 14.17 23.53
CA VAL A 432 22.43 15.05 22.72
C VAL A 432 22.66 14.76 21.25
N ARG A 433 21.58 14.54 20.50
CA ARG A 433 21.62 14.40 19.04
C ARG A 433 21.22 15.70 18.37
N SER A 434 22.05 16.19 17.45
CA SER A 434 21.77 17.38 16.65
C SER A 434 21.15 17.02 15.30
N LYS A 435 20.19 17.83 14.84
CA LYS A 435 19.67 17.76 13.47
C LYS A 435 20.67 18.22 12.42
N ARG A 436 21.82 18.77 12.80
CA ARG A 436 22.94 19.06 11.90
C ARG A 436 23.44 17.82 11.17
N ASP A 437 23.36 16.65 11.79
CA ASP A 437 23.68 15.37 11.14
C ASP A 437 22.76 15.11 9.93
N ILE A 438 21.46 15.42 10.08
CA ILE A 438 20.47 15.33 8.99
C ILE A 438 20.78 16.34 7.90
N VAL A 439 21.16 17.58 8.25
CA VAL A 439 21.58 18.60 7.28
C VAL A 439 22.73 18.08 6.43
N ASN A 440 23.78 17.56 7.06
CA ASN A 440 24.96 17.04 6.36
C ASN A 440 24.62 15.81 5.50
N LEU A 441 23.77 14.91 6.01
CA LEU A 441 23.27 13.76 5.25
C LEU A 441 22.52 14.19 4.00
N LEU A 442 21.57 15.13 4.11
CA LEU A 442 20.79 15.61 2.97
C LEU A 442 21.67 16.28 1.91
N ARG A 443 22.70 17.03 2.34
CA ARG A 443 23.70 17.62 1.43
C ARG A 443 24.47 16.54 0.66
N ARG A 444 24.95 15.50 1.35
CA ARG A 444 25.64 14.37 0.72
C ARG A 444 24.76 13.65 -0.30
N LEU A 445 23.53 13.33 0.08
CA LEU A 445 22.57 12.66 -0.81
C LEU A 445 22.18 13.54 -1.99
N ALA A 446 22.08 14.86 -1.82
CA ALA A 446 21.77 15.79 -2.91
C ALA A 446 22.87 15.82 -3.99
N ILE A 447 24.13 15.56 -3.64
CA ILE A 447 25.24 15.44 -4.60
C ILE A 447 25.15 14.14 -5.40
N GLU A 448 24.61 13.07 -4.80
CA GLU A 448 24.50 11.75 -5.43
C GLU A 448 23.32 11.64 -6.42
N VAL A 449 22.45 12.66 -6.52
CA VAL A 449 21.20 12.58 -7.30
C VAL A 449 21.03 13.67 -8.36
N ASN A 450 20.32 13.34 -9.45
CA ASN A 450 19.99 14.31 -10.50
C ASN A 450 18.83 15.25 -10.10
N LYS A 451 17.99 14.85 -9.14
CA LYS A 451 16.78 15.61 -8.73
C LYS A 451 16.44 15.41 -7.26
N VAL A 452 15.94 16.45 -6.58
CA VAL A 452 15.38 16.34 -5.22
C VAL A 452 13.87 16.61 -5.25
N LEU A 453 13.10 15.75 -4.60
CA LEU A 453 11.65 15.80 -4.47
C LEU A 453 11.29 15.94 -2.99
N ILE A 454 10.70 17.06 -2.61
CA ILE A 454 10.29 17.35 -1.23
C ILE A 454 8.83 16.93 -1.08
N ALA A 455 8.57 15.97 -0.20
CA ALA A 455 7.28 15.30 -0.04
C ALA A 455 6.74 15.41 1.40
N THR A 456 6.91 16.59 2.01
CA THR A 456 6.36 16.92 3.33
C THR A 456 4.83 17.06 3.30
N ASP A 457 4.19 17.12 4.45
CA ASP A 457 2.72 17.22 4.54
C ASP A 457 2.16 18.49 3.85
N PRO A 458 0.94 18.44 3.29
CA PRO A 458 0.36 19.52 2.48
C PRO A 458 -0.26 20.65 3.34
N ASP A 459 0.41 21.06 4.41
CA ASP A 459 0.00 22.15 5.29
C ASP A 459 1.11 23.21 5.45
N ALA A 460 0.84 24.28 6.20
CA ALA A 460 1.82 25.35 6.39
C ALA A 460 3.07 24.88 7.15
N GLU A 461 2.94 23.91 8.05
CA GLU A 461 4.07 23.33 8.79
C GLU A 461 4.97 22.50 7.87
N GLY A 462 4.39 21.58 7.11
CA GLY A 462 5.08 20.80 6.10
C GLY A 462 5.70 21.67 5.02
N GLU A 463 5.08 22.79 4.65
CA GLU A 463 5.67 23.73 3.71
C GLU A 463 6.90 24.45 4.28
N LYS A 464 6.91 24.82 5.58
CA LYS A 464 8.11 25.35 6.24
C LYS A 464 9.24 24.32 6.30
N ILE A 465 8.94 23.08 6.69
CA ILE A 465 9.94 22.00 6.70
C ILE A 465 10.49 21.80 5.28
N GLY A 466 9.61 21.82 4.29
CA GLY A 466 10.00 21.73 2.88
C GLY A 466 10.90 22.87 2.43
N TYR A 467 10.60 24.10 2.85
CA TYR A 467 11.45 25.26 2.59
C TYR A 467 12.85 25.12 3.22
N ASP A 468 12.94 24.62 4.45
CA ASP A 468 14.23 24.40 5.11
C ASP A 468 15.08 23.36 4.39
N ILE A 469 14.45 22.26 3.97
CA ILE A 469 15.11 21.23 3.15
C ILE A 469 15.57 21.82 1.81
N TYR A 470 14.70 22.60 1.15
CA TYR A 470 15.01 23.28 -0.10
C TYR A 470 16.28 24.13 0.03
N VAL A 471 16.36 24.98 1.06
CA VAL A 471 17.53 25.84 1.32
C VAL A 471 18.79 24.99 1.58
N VAL A 472 18.67 23.88 2.31
CA VAL A 472 19.80 22.98 2.61
C VAL A 472 20.38 22.32 1.36
N VAL A 473 19.53 21.89 0.42
CA VAL A 473 19.94 21.10 -0.75
C VAL A 473 20.16 21.92 -2.02
N LYS A 474 19.60 23.14 -2.11
CA LYS A 474 19.70 24.03 -3.30
C LYS A 474 21.13 24.28 -3.80
N PRO A 475 22.16 24.44 -2.94
CA PRO A 475 23.53 24.62 -3.42
C PRO A 475 24.14 23.37 -4.09
N TYR A 476 23.58 22.19 -3.83
CA TYR A 476 24.14 20.90 -4.24
C TYR A 476 23.36 20.26 -5.40
N CYS A 477 22.05 20.52 -5.51
CA CYS A 477 21.22 20.07 -6.60
C CYS A 477 20.32 21.21 -7.09
N GLY A 478 20.45 21.58 -8.37
CA GLY A 478 19.68 22.69 -8.95
C GLY A 478 18.20 22.36 -9.18
N ASN A 479 17.89 21.08 -9.45
CA ASN A 479 16.56 20.56 -9.78
C ASN A 479 15.84 20.08 -8.52
N ILE A 480 15.03 20.95 -7.94
CA ILE A 480 14.28 20.68 -6.71
C ILE A 480 12.81 20.99 -6.94
N GLU A 481 11.95 20.05 -6.57
CA GLU A 481 10.51 20.18 -6.68
C GLU A 481 9.81 19.77 -5.39
N ARG A 482 8.58 20.24 -5.24
CA ARG A 482 7.69 19.97 -4.12
C ARG A 482 6.52 19.11 -4.59
N LEU A 483 6.37 17.95 -3.98
CA LEU A 483 5.27 17.01 -4.22
C LEU A 483 4.15 17.25 -3.22
N GLU A 484 2.93 17.50 -3.68
CA GLU A 484 1.76 17.69 -2.81
C GLU A 484 0.79 16.51 -2.98
N PHE A 485 0.53 15.77 -1.90
CA PHE A 485 -0.46 14.71 -1.87
C PHE A 485 -1.12 14.62 -0.50
N HIS A 486 -2.42 14.34 -0.48
CA HIS A 486 -3.25 14.32 0.73
C HIS A 486 -3.34 12.92 1.35
N GLU A 487 -2.99 11.90 0.56
CA GLU A 487 -3.02 10.51 0.95
C GLU A 487 -1.70 9.85 0.60
N VAL A 488 -1.17 9.05 1.52
CA VAL A 488 0.02 8.25 1.26
C VAL A 488 -0.42 7.02 0.47
N THR A 489 -0.63 7.16 -0.84
CA THR A 489 -0.97 6.08 -1.76
C THR A 489 -0.11 6.13 -3.03
N ARG A 490 0.05 4.98 -3.70
CA ARG A 490 0.83 4.90 -4.94
C ARG A 490 0.27 5.82 -6.03
N LYS A 491 -1.06 5.86 -6.19
CA LYS A 491 -1.76 6.72 -7.16
C LYS A 491 -1.51 8.20 -6.88
N ALA A 492 -1.66 8.63 -5.63
CA ALA A 492 -1.45 10.02 -5.24
C ALA A 492 0.02 10.44 -5.43
N LEU A 493 0.97 9.57 -5.10
CA LEU A 493 2.39 9.85 -5.30
C LEU A 493 2.78 9.95 -6.78
N ARG A 494 2.25 9.06 -7.64
CA ARG A 494 2.46 9.17 -9.09
C ARG A 494 1.92 10.48 -9.66
N LYS A 495 0.69 10.83 -9.28
CA LYS A 495 0.09 12.10 -9.68
C LYS A 495 0.94 13.29 -9.22
N ALA A 496 1.42 13.26 -7.97
CA ALA A 496 2.28 14.33 -7.47
C ALA A 496 3.62 14.41 -8.22
N ILE A 497 4.20 13.28 -8.65
CA ILE A 497 5.43 13.23 -9.45
C ILE A 497 5.19 13.77 -10.87
N SER A 498 4.01 13.56 -11.46
CA SER A 498 3.67 14.11 -12.78
C SER A 498 3.26 15.58 -12.73
N GLU A 499 2.76 16.06 -11.59
CA GLU A 499 2.32 17.44 -11.36
C GLU A 499 3.12 18.09 -10.21
N PRO A 500 4.46 18.18 -10.30
CA PRO A 500 5.26 18.80 -9.26
C PRO A 500 5.06 20.32 -9.26
N ARG A 501 5.27 20.94 -8.09
CA ARG A 501 5.24 22.40 -7.95
C ARG A 501 6.49 22.93 -7.26
N THR A 502 6.59 24.25 -7.16
CA THR A 502 7.58 24.93 -6.31
C THR A 502 7.05 25.14 -4.89
N ILE A 503 7.93 25.52 -3.97
CA ILE A 503 7.55 25.92 -2.61
C ILE A 503 6.65 27.16 -2.64
N LYS A 504 5.54 27.12 -1.90
CA LYS A 504 4.58 28.22 -1.72
C LYS A 504 5.06 29.13 -0.59
N LEU A 505 5.78 30.20 -0.91
CA LEU A 505 6.28 31.16 0.07
C LEU A 505 5.20 31.75 1.01
N PRO A 506 3.94 32.01 0.58
CA PRO A 506 2.92 32.50 1.51
C PRO A 506 2.63 31.56 2.69
N TYR A 507 2.70 30.24 2.47
CA TYR A 507 2.51 29.24 3.53
C TYR A 507 3.70 29.21 4.49
N VAL A 508 4.92 29.35 3.95
CA VAL A 508 6.14 29.48 4.75
C VAL A 508 6.06 30.74 5.62
N GLN A 509 5.69 31.88 5.04
CA GLN A 509 5.53 33.15 5.75
C GLN A 509 4.45 33.05 6.84
N ALA A 510 3.30 32.44 6.54
CA ALA A 510 2.25 32.21 7.53
C ALA A 510 2.75 31.36 8.72
N GLN A 511 3.53 30.31 8.45
CA GLN A 511 4.14 29.49 9.50
C GLN A 511 5.15 30.29 10.32
N ILE A 512 6.01 31.09 9.67
CA ILE A 512 7.00 31.95 10.35
C ILE A 512 6.30 32.92 11.29
N VAL A 513 5.28 33.64 10.80
CA VAL A 513 4.51 34.60 11.61
C VAL A 513 3.87 33.91 12.81
N ARG A 514 3.22 32.77 12.60
CA ARG A 514 2.64 31.97 13.69
C ARG A 514 3.70 31.57 14.71
N ARG A 515 4.88 31.10 14.27
CA ARG A 515 5.96 30.66 15.15
C ARG A 515 6.53 31.81 15.98
N ILE A 516 6.70 32.98 15.37
CA ILE A 516 7.14 34.21 16.03
C ILE A 516 6.09 34.67 17.06
N GLU A 517 4.82 34.72 16.68
CA GLU A 517 3.72 35.11 17.56
C GLU A 517 3.65 34.20 18.79
N ASP A 518 3.67 32.87 18.58
CA ASP A 518 3.64 31.90 19.67
C ASP A 518 4.89 32.03 20.58
N ARG A 519 6.07 32.34 20.02
CA ARG A 519 7.31 32.56 20.78
C ARG A 519 7.23 33.84 21.62
N TRP A 520 6.88 34.98 21.02
CA TRP A 520 6.83 36.27 21.69
C TRP A 520 5.75 36.31 22.77
N VAL A 521 4.51 35.96 22.42
CA VAL A 521 3.41 35.92 23.40
C VAL A 521 3.70 34.90 24.48
N GLY A 522 4.22 33.73 24.10
CA GLY A 522 4.54 32.65 25.03
C GLY A 522 5.57 33.07 26.07
N PHE A 523 6.71 33.61 25.63
CA PHE A 523 7.81 33.97 26.53
C PHE A 523 7.43 35.15 27.43
N GLU A 524 6.82 36.20 26.87
CA GLU A 524 6.45 37.38 27.64
C GLU A 524 5.38 37.09 28.70
N LEU A 525 4.33 36.34 28.35
CA LEU A 525 3.29 35.99 29.32
C LEU A 525 3.80 34.98 30.37
N SER A 526 4.62 34.01 29.96
CA SER A 526 5.19 33.04 30.91
C SER A 526 6.10 33.72 31.92
N ARG A 527 6.94 34.67 31.51
CA ARG A 527 7.77 35.47 32.45
C ARG A 527 6.93 36.22 33.48
N LYS A 528 5.82 36.83 33.05
CA LYS A 528 4.87 37.47 33.99
C LYS A 528 4.28 36.49 34.99
N LEU A 529 3.97 35.26 34.56
CA LEU A 529 3.53 34.19 35.47
C LEU A 529 4.64 33.78 36.45
N TRP A 530 5.88 33.66 35.97
CA TRP A 530 7.02 33.31 36.82
C TRP A 530 7.27 34.40 37.86
N ASP A 531 7.16 35.67 37.49
CA ASP A 531 7.31 36.78 38.42
C ASP A 531 6.23 36.79 39.49
N ARG A 532 4.98 36.48 39.10
CA ARG A 532 3.82 36.49 40.00
C ARG A 532 3.75 35.27 40.91
N PHE A 533 4.00 34.08 40.38
CA PHE A 533 3.80 32.80 41.07
C PHE A 533 5.11 32.14 41.52
N LYS A 534 6.27 32.65 41.09
CA LYS A 534 7.61 32.11 41.38
C LYS A 534 7.82 30.65 40.93
N ILE A 535 7.08 30.23 39.90
CA ILE A 535 7.17 28.89 39.30
C ILE A 535 7.56 29.06 37.83
N THR A 536 8.78 28.64 37.47
CA THR A 536 9.36 28.77 36.12
C THR A 536 8.86 27.72 35.11
N THR A 537 8.07 26.76 35.57
CA THR A 537 7.45 25.73 34.70
C THR A 537 6.08 26.15 34.18
N LEU A 538 5.54 27.28 34.64
CA LEU A 538 4.26 27.79 34.14
C LEU A 538 4.43 28.32 32.71
N SER A 539 3.50 27.96 31.84
CA SER A 539 3.43 28.49 30.49
C SER A 539 2.11 29.22 30.28
N ALA A 540 2.19 30.31 29.52
CA ALA A 540 1.03 30.98 28.95
C ALA A 540 1.23 31.06 27.44
N GLY A 541 0.13 31.03 26.71
CA GLY A 541 0.17 31.04 25.25
C GLY A 541 -1.15 31.54 24.69
N ARG A 542 -1.09 32.06 23.47
CA ARG A 542 -2.23 32.70 22.80
C ARG A 542 -3.48 31.83 22.72
N VAL A 543 -3.33 30.51 22.59
CA VAL A 543 -4.46 29.55 22.53
C VAL A 543 -4.74 28.89 23.89
N GLN A 544 -3.69 28.50 24.61
CA GLN A 544 -3.82 27.81 25.90
C GLN A 544 -4.55 28.67 26.95
N THR A 545 -4.25 29.97 27.00
CA THR A 545 -4.80 30.88 27.99
C THR A 545 -6.31 31.12 27.80
N PRO A 546 -6.84 31.42 26.59
CA PRO A 546 -8.29 31.51 26.36
C PRO A 546 -9.03 30.19 26.63
N VAL A 547 -8.48 29.05 26.21
CA VAL A 547 -9.11 27.73 26.42
C VAL A 547 -9.25 27.42 27.91
N LEU A 548 -8.19 27.64 28.70
CA LEU A 548 -8.25 27.51 30.15
C LEU A 548 -9.29 28.47 30.75
N GLY A 549 -9.36 29.70 30.25
CA GLY A 549 -10.39 30.67 30.63
C GLY A 549 -11.81 30.17 30.37
N TRP A 550 -12.07 29.54 29.23
CA TRP A 550 -13.38 28.93 28.92
C TRP A 550 -13.71 27.78 29.87
N VAL A 551 -12.73 26.93 30.22
CA VAL A 551 -12.93 25.84 31.18
C VAL A 551 -13.26 26.38 32.57
N ILE A 552 -12.56 27.41 33.03
CA ILE A 552 -12.83 28.06 34.32
C ILE A 552 -14.23 28.68 34.32
N LYS A 553 -14.57 29.47 33.29
CA LYS A 553 -15.88 30.09 33.15
C LYS A 553 -17.00 29.05 33.12
N ARG A 554 -16.82 27.97 32.34
CA ARG A 554 -17.78 26.86 32.30
C ARG A 554 -17.92 26.19 33.66
N SER A 555 -16.84 26.05 34.41
CA SER A 555 -16.87 25.49 35.76
C SER A 555 -17.62 26.37 36.74
N GLU A 556 -17.53 27.70 36.59
CA GLU A 556 -18.33 28.66 37.37
C GLU A 556 -19.81 28.61 36.98
N GLU A 557 -20.13 28.57 35.68
CA GLU A 557 -21.49 28.40 35.17
C GLU A 557 -22.14 27.13 35.72
N LEU A 558 -21.38 26.02 35.82
CA LEU A 558 -21.85 24.74 36.37
C LEU A 558 -22.19 24.79 37.88
N LYS A 559 -21.67 25.78 38.63
CA LYS A 559 -22.04 25.95 40.05
C LYS A 559 -23.49 26.43 40.20
N ASN A 560 -24.05 27.07 39.18
CA ASN A 560 -25.43 27.51 39.18
C ASN A 560 -26.36 26.31 38.93
N LYS A 561 -26.88 25.74 40.01
CA LYS A 561 -27.84 24.64 39.93
C LYS A 561 -29.20 25.16 39.45
N ILE A 562 -29.74 24.54 38.42
CA ILE A 562 -31.12 24.73 37.99
C ILE A 562 -31.97 23.53 38.44
N PRO A 563 -33.19 23.74 38.93
CA PRO A 563 -34.09 22.64 39.23
C PRO A 563 -34.44 21.91 37.94
N VAL A 564 -34.40 20.58 37.99
CA VAL A 564 -34.82 19.70 36.89
C VAL A 564 -35.85 18.74 37.45
N VAL A 565 -36.97 18.60 36.74
CA VAL A 565 -38.04 17.67 37.11
C VAL A 565 -38.19 16.67 35.96
N ASP A 566 -37.87 15.41 36.23
CA ASP A 566 -38.10 14.29 35.34
C ASP A 566 -39.40 13.59 35.77
N ILE A 567 -40.37 13.49 34.87
CA ILE A 567 -41.69 12.89 35.10
C ILE A 567 -41.87 11.73 34.13
N GLU A 568 -42.21 10.56 34.66
CA GLU A 568 -42.65 9.41 33.87
C GLU A 568 -44.17 9.34 33.91
N LEU A 569 -44.80 9.30 32.74
CA LEU A 569 -46.25 9.26 32.58
C LEU A 569 -46.74 7.80 32.58
N GLU A 570 -48.01 7.58 32.93
CA GLU A 570 -48.63 6.23 32.98
C GLU A 570 -48.57 5.48 31.64
N ASN A 571 -48.45 6.20 30.53
CA ASN A 571 -48.30 5.64 29.18
C ASN A 571 -46.84 5.33 28.78
N GLY A 572 -45.89 5.44 29.71
CA GLY A 572 -44.47 5.14 29.50
C GLY A 572 -43.65 6.25 28.84
N LEU A 573 -44.22 7.43 28.60
CA LEU A 573 -43.48 8.60 28.09
C LEU A 573 -42.74 9.31 29.23
N SER A 574 -41.51 9.76 28.96
CA SER A 574 -40.73 10.58 29.89
C SER A 574 -40.69 12.04 29.46
N VAL A 575 -40.95 12.94 30.40
CA VAL A 575 -40.90 14.39 30.21
C VAL A 575 -39.86 14.98 31.14
N ARG A 576 -38.86 15.68 30.57
CA ARG A 576 -37.85 16.42 31.31
C ARG A 576 -38.15 17.90 31.26
N LEU A 577 -38.46 18.50 32.40
CA LEU A 577 -38.64 19.95 32.55
C LEU A 577 -37.36 20.58 33.11
N ILE A 578 -36.78 21.50 32.35
CA ILE A 578 -35.56 22.23 32.72
C ILE A 578 -35.97 23.59 33.30
N ASN A 579 -35.59 23.85 34.56
CA ASN A 579 -35.90 25.05 35.33
C ASN A 579 -37.41 25.41 35.40
N PRO A 580 -38.29 24.48 35.81
CA PRO A 580 -39.72 24.77 35.82
C PRO A 580 -40.11 25.67 37.01
N PRO A 581 -41.10 26.58 36.85
CA PRO A 581 -41.61 27.40 37.94
C PRO A 581 -42.34 26.54 38.99
N ASN A 582 -42.36 26.96 40.25
CA ASN A 582 -43.14 26.33 41.32
C ASN A 582 -42.86 24.83 41.57
N VAL A 583 -41.57 24.45 41.57
CA VAL A 583 -41.10 23.05 41.80
C VAL A 583 -41.71 22.43 43.07
N GLU A 584 -41.83 23.18 44.16
CA GLU A 584 -42.37 22.67 45.42
C GLU A 584 -43.87 22.35 45.32
N GLU A 585 -44.63 23.17 44.60
CA GLU A 585 -46.05 22.94 44.35
C GLU A 585 -46.26 21.71 43.45
N MET A 586 -45.44 21.56 42.40
CA MET A 586 -45.45 20.35 41.56
C MET A 586 -45.11 19.10 42.36
N LYS A 587 -44.11 19.17 43.25
CA LYS A 587 -43.73 18.05 44.12
C LYS A 587 -44.84 17.68 45.10
N LYS A 588 -45.59 18.67 45.60
CA LYS A 588 -46.75 18.45 46.46
C LYS A 588 -47.90 17.79 45.69
N LYS A 589 -48.30 18.36 44.55
CA LYS A 589 -49.34 17.78 43.67
C LYS A 589 -48.99 16.37 43.16
N PHE A 590 -47.70 16.09 42.93
CA PHE A 590 -47.25 14.73 42.60
C PHE A 590 -47.48 13.74 43.76
N LYS A 591 -47.14 14.12 45.00
CA LYS A 591 -47.40 13.28 46.18
C LYS A 591 -48.89 13.05 46.44
N ASP A 592 -49.69 14.07 46.18
CA ASP A 592 -51.13 14.04 46.38
C ASP A 592 -51.87 13.32 45.22
N GLY A 593 -51.14 12.91 44.17
CA GLY A 593 -51.71 12.22 42.99
C GLY A 593 -52.50 13.13 42.05
N GLU A 594 -52.38 14.45 42.20
CA GLU A 594 -53.16 15.47 41.48
C GLU A 594 -52.43 16.06 40.27
N LEU A 595 -51.16 15.68 40.05
CA LEU A 595 -50.38 16.16 38.93
C LEU A 595 -50.79 15.45 37.64
N THR A 596 -51.50 16.15 36.76
CA THR A 596 -51.96 15.61 35.47
C THR A 596 -51.23 16.29 34.30
N ALA A 597 -50.95 15.53 33.25
CA ALA A 597 -50.38 16.05 32.00
C ALA A 597 -51.36 15.79 30.85
N LYS A 598 -51.63 16.80 30.02
CA LYS A 598 -52.53 16.71 28.87
C LYS A 598 -51.77 17.07 27.60
N ILE A 599 -51.83 16.18 26.60
CA ILE A 599 -51.29 16.46 25.26
C ILE A 599 -52.38 17.21 24.48
N GLU A 600 -52.15 18.48 24.18
CA GLU A 600 -53.14 19.31 23.46
C GLU A 600 -53.04 19.17 21.94
N LYS A 601 -51.84 18.92 21.41
CA LYS A 601 -51.59 18.84 19.97
C LYS A 601 -50.55 17.77 19.67
N LEU A 602 -50.94 16.83 18.81
CA LEU A 602 -50.06 15.80 18.27
C LEU A 602 -50.07 15.94 16.75
N SER A 603 -48.88 16.05 16.15
CA SER A 603 -48.73 16.11 14.70
C SER A 603 -47.65 15.14 14.25
N PHE A 604 -47.91 14.45 13.15
CA PHE A 604 -46.96 13.54 12.53
C PHE A 604 -46.37 14.21 11.30
N ARG A 605 -45.05 14.12 11.16
CA ARG A 605 -44.32 14.59 9.99
C ARG A 605 -43.34 13.51 9.57
N GLU A 606 -43.30 13.26 8.27
CA GLU A 606 -42.29 12.41 7.67
C GLU A 606 -41.13 13.31 7.22
N ASP A 607 -39.96 13.10 7.81
CA ASP A 607 -38.75 13.85 7.50
C ASP A 607 -37.67 12.92 6.94
N LYS A 608 -37.02 13.35 5.85
CA LYS A 608 -35.86 12.66 5.30
C LYS A 608 -34.60 13.16 6.00
N PHE A 609 -34.01 12.32 6.83
CA PHE A 609 -32.72 12.59 7.44
C PHE A 609 -31.60 12.10 6.55
N TYR A 610 -30.68 13.00 6.20
CA TYR A 610 -29.44 12.64 5.54
C TYR A 610 -28.42 12.16 6.58
N PRO A 611 -27.49 11.27 6.19
CA PRO A 611 -26.38 10.91 7.05
C PRO A 611 -25.53 12.15 7.39
N GLN A 612 -24.81 12.07 8.51
CA GLN A 612 -23.86 13.11 8.91
C GLN A 612 -22.77 13.27 7.84
N PRO A 613 -22.19 14.48 7.68
CA PRO A 613 -21.10 14.70 6.74
C PRO A 613 -19.87 13.82 7.10
N PRO A 614 -18.97 13.58 6.14
CA PRO A 614 -17.70 12.89 6.41
C PRO A 614 -16.89 13.55 7.51
N TYR A 615 -16.05 12.76 8.18
CA TYR A 615 -15.21 13.27 9.25
C TYR A 615 -14.25 14.35 8.78
N THR A 616 -14.28 15.46 9.49
CA THR A 616 -13.26 16.50 9.59
C THR A 616 -12.45 16.27 10.85
N THR A 617 -11.30 16.94 10.99
CA THR A 617 -10.45 16.80 12.19
C THR A 617 -11.21 17.11 13.48
N ASP A 618 -12.06 18.14 13.49
CA ASP A 618 -12.84 18.52 14.67
C ASP A 618 -13.96 17.52 14.99
N SER A 619 -14.62 16.94 13.99
CA SER A 619 -15.69 15.95 14.22
C SER A 619 -15.15 14.57 14.58
N MET A 620 -13.95 14.22 14.15
CA MET A 620 -13.29 12.96 14.52
C MET A 620 -12.74 12.97 15.95
N LEU A 621 -12.33 14.14 16.45
CA LEU A 621 -11.77 14.31 17.80
C LEU A 621 -12.83 14.51 18.88
N ARG A 622 -14.05 14.90 18.50
CA ARG A 622 -15.22 14.97 19.39
C ARG A 622 -15.71 13.58 19.74
#